data_AF-A0A9D4ENH3-F1
#
_entry.id   AF-A0A9D4ENH3-F1
#
_cell.length_a   1.000
_cell.length_b   1.000
_cell.length_c   1.000
_cell.angle_alpha   90.00
_cell.angle_beta   90.00
_cell.angle_gamma   90.00
#
_symmetry.space_group_name_H-M   'P 1'
#
loop_
_entity.id
_entity.type
_entity.pdbx_description
1 polymer ?
#
loop_
_entity_poly.entity_id
_entity_poly.type
_entity_poly.pdbx_seq_one_letter_code
_entity_poly.pdbx_strand_id
1 'polypeptide(L)'
;MSKKGKGKGKAVKDDEDEKDSLAFKVLTVEQTNSLMGSNVLQMQEQLKEIFSLCNYTIDLTEAATLDYYTAAVYWGVQQKFTAQQLSGFFTVVHMLLGNVKDKHMSLVENMVEFNKLFAGIGIEDVKSTGLDFFDLPSVKSITQYMYSSLFQHYRLFLYMFTHSQAEEIIGTDLEVEVAKSASLPHPPPLEEGVTEEMHSLYIATPPPTPTPEPEEEKPDAAQELEDQVSQSDLFSQLTANDVREVIESVTREMLGSLQTEIGMKLQDKEAQIIQRINKIHRVAE
;
A
#
# COMPACT_ATOMS: atom_id res chain seq x y z
N MET A 1 -57.32 -13.03 -53.74
CA MET A 1 -57.95 -11.80 -53.22
C MET A 1 -57.49 -11.65 -51.76
N SER A 2 -56.50 -10.79 -51.47
CA SER A 2 -56.65 -9.44 -50.85
C SER A 2 -57.29 -9.50 -49.44
N LYS A 3 -56.74 -9.00 -48.32
CA LYS A 3 -55.73 -7.96 -47.98
C LYS A 3 -55.10 -8.35 -46.63
N LYS A 4 -53.77 -8.29 -46.41
CA LYS A 4 -52.98 -7.14 -45.89
C LYS A 4 -53.63 -6.38 -44.72
N GLY A 5 -53.07 -6.59 -43.52
CA GLY A 5 -53.16 -5.70 -42.35
C GLY A 5 -51.80 -5.71 -41.64
N LYS A 6 -51.11 -4.57 -41.67
CA LYS A 6 -49.75 -4.31 -41.20
C LYS A 6 -49.88 -3.48 -39.91
N GLY A 7 -49.11 -3.78 -38.88
CA GLY A 7 -49.00 -2.96 -37.66
C GLY A 7 -48.00 -3.61 -36.69
N LYS A 8 -46.69 -3.48 -36.90
CA LYS A 8 -45.81 -2.38 -36.46
C LYS A 8 -45.85 -2.14 -34.94
N GLY A 9 -44.82 -2.65 -34.26
CA GLY A 9 -44.02 -1.88 -33.29
C GLY A 9 -44.51 -1.79 -31.85
N LYS A 10 -43.84 -2.53 -30.96
CA LYS A 10 -43.32 -1.96 -29.70
C LYS A 10 -42.13 -2.80 -29.20
N ALA A 11 -41.03 -2.77 -29.95
CA ALA A 11 -39.72 -2.75 -29.33
C ALA A 11 -39.44 -1.29 -28.92
N VAL A 12 -38.53 -1.09 -27.97
CA VAL A 12 -38.17 0.19 -27.33
C VAL A 12 -39.01 0.51 -26.10
N LYS A 13 -38.60 -0.06 -24.96
CA LYS A 13 -38.62 0.62 -23.65
C LYS A 13 -37.71 -0.05 -22.60
N ASP A 14 -36.52 -0.52 -22.98
CA ASP A 14 -35.55 -1.09 -22.01
C ASP A 14 -34.20 -0.34 -21.96
N ASP A 15 -33.94 0.64 -22.83
CA ASP A 15 -32.61 1.29 -22.91
C ASP A 15 -32.44 2.54 -22.03
N GLU A 16 -33.50 3.05 -21.37
CA GLU A 16 -33.40 4.24 -20.51
C GLU A 16 -33.17 3.92 -19.03
N ASP A 17 -33.61 2.75 -18.53
CA ASP A 17 -33.47 2.37 -17.12
C ASP A 17 -32.09 1.75 -16.79
N GLU A 18 -31.34 1.27 -17.78
CA GLU A 18 -29.97 0.77 -17.57
C GLU A 18 -28.93 1.86 -17.30
N LYS A 19 -29.20 3.13 -17.67
CA LYS A 19 -28.21 4.21 -17.51
C LYS A 19 -28.05 4.71 -16.08
N ASP A 20 -29.09 4.56 -15.26
CA ASP A 20 -29.10 5.13 -13.92
C ASP A 20 -28.71 4.11 -12.83
N SER A 21 -28.73 2.81 -13.10
CA SER A 21 -28.35 1.78 -12.12
C SER A 21 -26.84 1.79 -11.81
N LEU A 22 -26.48 1.66 -10.54
CA LEU A 22 -25.09 1.44 -10.11
C LEU A 22 -24.70 -0.04 -10.05
N ALA A 23 -25.64 -0.97 -10.29
CA ALA A 23 -25.31 -2.38 -10.45
C ALA A 23 -24.53 -2.61 -11.75
N PHE A 24 -23.59 -3.55 -11.71
CA PHE A 24 -22.80 -4.03 -12.84
C PHE A 24 -21.88 -3.01 -13.52
N LYS A 25 -21.62 -1.85 -12.88
CA LYS A 25 -20.66 -0.85 -13.40
C LYS A 25 -19.20 -1.27 -13.26
N VAL A 26 -18.86 -1.95 -12.17
CA VAL A 26 -17.48 -2.37 -11.89
C VAL A 26 -17.30 -3.87 -12.15
N LEU A 27 -18.21 -4.70 -11.62
CA LEU A 27 -18.20 -6.15 -11.84
C LEU A 27 -19.31 -6.53 -12.80
N THR A 28 -18.98 -7.25 -13.88
CA THR A 28 -19.99 -7.77 -14.81
C THR A 28 -20.90 -8.81 -14.14
N VAL A 29 -22.03 -9.12 -14.78
CA VAL A 29 -22.98 -10.13 -14.28
C VAL A 29 -22.30 -11.49 -14.14
N GLU A 30 -21.49 -11.89 -15.11
CA GLU A 30 -20.76 -13.17 -15.11
C GLU A 30 -19.73 -13.23 -13.98
N GLN A 31 -18.91 -12.18 -13.82
CA GLN A 31 -17.93 -12.07 -12.74
C GLN A 31 -18.61 -12.11 -11.36
N THR A 32 -19.72 -11.39 -11.21
CA THR A 32 -20.46 -11.36 -9.93
C THR A 32 -21.03 -12.73 -9.57
N ASN A 33 -21.64 -13.43 -10.54
CA ASN A 33 -22.18 -14.76 -10.31
C ASN A 33 -21.08 -15.78 -10.00
N SER A 34 -19.92 -15.66 -10.65
CA SER A 34 -18.76 -16.51 -10.36
C SER A 34 -18.24 -16.28 -8.94
N LEU A 35 -18.09 -15.01 -8.53
CA LEU A 35 -17.62 -14.63 -7.20
C LEU A 35 -18.56 -15.10 -6.08
N MET A 36 -19.88 -15.10 -6.29
CA MET A 36 -20.85 -15.59 -5.29
C MET A 36 -20.70 -17.09 -4.97
N GLY A 37 -20.23 -17.89 -5.93
CA GLY A 37 -20.07 -19.34 -5.77
C GLY A 37 -18.67 -19.77 -5.31
N SER A 38 -17.71 -18.83 -5.23
CA SER A 38 -16.30 -19.10 -4.98
C SER A 38 -15.96 -19.12 -3.49
N ASN A 39 -14.87 -19.79 -3.13
CA ASN A 39 -14.26 -19.66 -1.80
C ASN A 39 -13.39 -18.39 -1.71
N VAL A 40 -12.93 -18.03 -0.50
CA VAL A 40 -12.16 -16.78 -0.27
C VAL A 40 -10.89 -16.70 -1.13
N LEU A 41 -10.15 -17.80 -1.28
CA LEU A 41 -8.92 -17.84 -2.09
C LEU A 41 -9.22 -17.68 -3.59
N GLN A 42 -10.30 -18.31 -4.06
CA GLN A 42 -10.77 -18.17 -5.43
C GLN A 42 -11.29 -16.75 -5.70
N MET A 43 -12.01 -16.15 -4.75
CA MET A 43 -12.43 -14.74 -4.86
C MET A 43 -11.23 -13.82 -5.01
N GLN A 44 -10.18 -14.03 -4.21
CA GLN A 44 -8.95 -13.26 -4.29
C GLN A 44 -8.27 -13.40 -5.65
N GLU A 45 -8.10 -14.63 -6.16
CA GLU A 45 -7.49 -14.85 -7.48
C GLU A 45 -8.33 -14.22 -8.62
N GLN A 46 -9.65 -14.35 -8.55
CA GLN A 46 -10.55 -13.73 -9.52
C GLN A 46 -10.48 -12.20 -9.48
N LEU A 47 -10.49 -11.59 -8.30
CA LEU A 47 -10.38 -10.14 -8.16
C LEU A 47 -9.02 -9.61 -8.63
N LYS A 48 -7.95 -10.37 -8.36
CA LYS A 48 -6.61 -10.08 -8.88
C LYS A 48 -6.61 -10.04 -10.42
N GLU A 49 -7.21 -11.01 -11.08
CA GLU A 49 -7.32 -11.05 -12.54
C GLU A 49 -8.18 -9.89 -13.07
N ILE A 50 -9.35 -9.64 -12.45
CA ILE A 50 -10.29 -8.58 -12.87
C ILE A 50 -9.63 -7.19 -12.80
N PHE A 51 -8.87 -6.91 -11.74
CA PHE A 51 -8.25 -5.60 -11.52
C PHE A 51 -6.79 -5.54 -11.97
N SER A 52 -6.25 -6.62 -12.56
CA SER A 52 -4.86 -6.70 -13.02
C SER A 52 -3.83 -6.32 -11.93
N LEU A 53 -4.03 -6.81 -10.71
CA LEU A 53 -3.16 -6.53 -9.55
C LEU A 53 -1.98 -7.51 -9.53
N CYS A 54 -1.01 -7.31 -10.41
CA CYS A 54 0.09 -8.26 -10.65
C CYS A 54 1.19 -8.23 -9.58
N ASN A 55 1.32 -7.13 -8.83
CA ASN A 55 2.42 -6.88 -7.90
C ASN A 55 1.98 -6.99 -6.43
N TYR A 56 0.82 -7.56 -6.14
CA TYR A 56 0.28 -7.66 -4.76
C TYR A 56 1.21 -8.36 -3.75
N THR A 57 2.25 -9.09 -4.19
CA THR A 57 3.25 -9.71 -3.29
C THR A 57 4.39 -8.76 -2.90
N ILE A 58 4.60 -7.68 -3.66
CA ILE A 58 5.72 -6.75 -3.51
C ILE A 58 5.26 -5.31 -3.28
N ASP A 59 4.08 -4.93 -3.78
CA ASP A 59 3.48 -3.62 -3.57
C ASP A 59 2.35 -3.71 -2.54
N LEU A 60 2.53 -2.98 -1.44
CA LEU A 60 1.54 -2.88 -0.36
C LEU A 60 0.23 -2.26 -0.85
N THR A 61 0.27 -1.33 -1.81
CA THR A 61 -0.95 -0.64 -2.24
C THR A 61 -1.87 -1.56 -3.04
N GLU A 62 -1.32 -2.35 -3.95
CA GLU A 62 -2.04 -3.42 -4.65
C GLU A 62 -2.51 -4.52 -3.67
N ALA A 63 -1.66 -4.94 -2.73
CA ALA A 63 -2.00 -5.94 -1.72
C ALA A 63 -3.21 -5.52 -0.88
N ALA A 64 -3.17 -4.32 -0.29
CA ALA A 64 -4.24 -3.80 0.54
C ALA A 64 -5.54 -3.55 -0.26
N THR A 65 -5.42 -3.16 -1.53
CA THR A 65 -6.58 -3.02 -2.43
C THR A 65 -7.25 -4.38 -2.67
N LEU A 66 -6.45 -5.40 -2.97
CA LEU A 66 -6.94 -6.76 -3.20
C LEU A 66 -7.60 -7.35 -1.95
N ASP A 67 -6.97 -7.20 -0.79
CA ASP A 67 -7.51 -7.68 0.49
C ASP A 67 -8.83 -6.98 0.82
N TYR A 68 -8.91 -5.65 0.60
CA TYR A 68 -10.12 -4.88 0.85
C TYR A 68 -11.27 -5.31 -0.07
N TYR A 69 -11.00 -5.50 -1.37
CA TYR A 69 -12.02 -6.00 -2.31
C TYR A 69 -12.46 -7.42 -1.99
N THR A 70 -11.53 -8.29 -1.62
CA THR A 70 -11.84 -9.68 -1.23
C THR A 70 -12.73 -9.69 0.02
N ALA A 71 -12.39 -8.89 1.03
CA ALA A 71 -13.18 -8.76 2.25
C ALA A 71 -14.59 -8.21 1.97
N ALA A 72 -14.72 -7.26 1.04
CA ALA A 72 -16.02 -6.70 0.65
C ALA A 72 -16.90 -7.74 -0.04
N VAL A 73 -16.39 -8.45 -1.05
CA VAL A 73 -17.14 -9.50 -1.74
C VAL A 73 -17.55 -10.59 -0.76
N TYR A 74 -16.61 -11.06 0.07
CA TYR A 74 -16.88 -12.09 1.07
C TYR A 74 -17.99 -11.66 2.04
N TRP A 75 -17.92 -10.42 2.56
CA TRP A 75 -18.96 -9.88 3.44
C TRP A 75 -20.33 -9.78 2.73
N GLY A 76 -20.37 -9.31 1.49
CA GLY A 76 -21.60 -9.21 0.71
C GLY A 76 -22.26 -10.58 0.47
N VAL A 77 -21.46 -11.62 0.24
CA VAL A 77 -21.92 -13.01 0.15
C VAL A 77 -22.46 -13.50 1.50
N GLN A 78 -21.81 -13.17 2.62
CA GLN A 78 -22.32 -13.49 3.96
C GLN A 78 -23.67 -12.83 4.27
N GLN A 79 -23.90 -11.61 3.77
CA GLN A 79 -25.19 -10.92 3.89
C GLN A 79 -26.28 -11.49 2.98
N LYS A 80 -25.97 -12.49 2.15
CA LYS A 80 -26.88 -13.13 1.17
C LYS A 80 -27.43 -12.15 0.14
N PHE A 81 -26.61 -11.20 -0.30
CA PHE A 81 -26.99 -10.29 -1.38
C PHE A 81 -27.28 -11.04 -2.67
N THR A 82 -28.25 -10.54 -3.43
CA THR A 82 -28.47 -10.97 -4.82
C THR A 82 -27.29 -10.52 -5.70
N ALA A 83 -27.15 -11.09 -6.91
CA ALA A 83 -26.10 -10.65 -7.84
C ALA A 83 -26.13 -9.13 -8.09
N GLN A 84 -27.32 -8.56 -8.25
CA GLN A 84 -27.51 -7.13 -8.45
C GLN A 84 -27.07 -6.32 -7.23
N GLN A 85 -27.45 -6.76 -6.03
CA GLN A 85 -27.06 -6.12 -4.77
C GLN A 85 -25.55 -6.21 -4.53
N LEU A 86 -24.95 -7.38 -4.73
CA LEU A 86 -23.50 -7.57 -4.54
C LEU A 86 -22.71 -6.66 -5.49
N SER A 87 -23.09 -6.60 -6.77
CA SER A 87 -22.43 -5.75 -7.75
C SER A 87 -22.61 -4.26 -7.46
N GLY A 88 -23.82 -3.85 -7.05
CA GLY A 88 -24.10 -2.48 -6.62
C GLY A 88 -23.30 -2.07 -5.38
N PHE A 89 -23.26 -2.94 -4.36
CA PHE A 89 -22.45 -2.75 -3.16
C PHE A 89 -20.96 -2.65 -3.51
N PHE A 90 -20.45 -3.56 -4.35
CA PHE A 90 -19.06 -3.52 -4.76
C PHE A 90 -18.71 -2.23 -5.53
N THR A 91 -19.64 -1.72 -6.34
CA THR A 91 -19.47 -0.42 -7.01
C THR A 91 -19.30 0.71 -6.00
N VAL A 92 -20.09 0.73 -4.93
CA VAL A 92 -19.92 1.70 -3.83
C VAL A 92 -18.54 1.55 -3.18
N VAL A 93 -18.13 0.33 -2.83
CA VAL A 93 -16.81 0.04 -2.23
C VAL A 93 -15.67 0.53 -3.12
N HIS A 94 -15.74 0.22 -4.42
CA HIS A 94 -14.74 0.61 -5.41
C HIS A 94 -14.65 2.13 -5.56
N MET A 95 -15.79 2.82 -5.68
CA MET A 95 -15.84 4.28 -5.77
C MET A 95 -15.25 4.96 -4.54
N LEU A 96 -15.62 4.51 -3.33
CA LEU A 96 -15.14 5.13 -2.11
C LEU A 96 -13.65 4.90 -1.86
N LEU A 97 -13.12 3.72 -2.21
CA LEU A 97 -11.68 3.49 -2.16
C LEU A 97 -10.95 4.33 -3.20
N GLY A 98 -11.46 4.42 -4.43
CA GLY A 98 -10.93 5.27 -5.49
C GLY A 98 -10.91 6.75 -5.11
N ASN A 99 -11.88 7.23 -4.34
CA ASN A 99 -11.86 8.59 -3.79
C ASN A 99 -10.66 8.84 -2.86
N VAL A 100 -10.22 7.83 -2.11
CA VAL A 100 -9.01 7.94 -1.28
C VAL A 100 -7.75 7.81 -2.14
N LYS A 101 -7.72 6.78 -2.99
CA LYS A 101 -6.55 6.40 -3.79
C LYS A 101 -6.22 7.44 -4.86
N ASP A 102 -7.19 7.85 -5.66
CA ASP A 102 -6.95 8.64 -6.87
C ASP A 102 -7.23 10.13 -6.66
N LYS A 103 -8.22 10.47 -5.81
CA LYS A 103 -8.62 11.86 -5.57
C LYS A 103 -8.05 12.45 -4.28
N HIS A 104 -7.47 11.63 -3.40
CA HIS A 104 -6.97 12.03 -2.08
C HIS A 104 -7.98 12.85 -1.27
N MET A 105 -9.25 12.47 -1.40
CA MET A 105 -10.36 13.15 -0.75
C MET A 105 -10.23 13.05 0.79
N SER A 106 -10.74 14.04 1.51
CA SER A 106 -10.78 13.95 2.97
C SER A 106 -11.89 12.99 3.44
N LEU A 107 -11.77 12.50 4.68
CA LEU A 107 -12.78 11.63 5.30
C LEU A 107 -14.18 12.24 5.21
N VAL A 108 -14.31 13.52 5.54
CA VAL A 108 -15.60 14.22 5.60
C VAL A 108 -16.22 14.31 4.20
N GLU A 109 -15.43 14.65 3.18
CA GLU A 109 -15.90 14.74 1.80
C GLU A 109 -16.33 13.36 1.27
N ASN A 110 -15.55 12.31 1.55
CA ASN A 110 -15.89 10.96 1.09
C ASN A 110 -17.12 10.39 1.80
N MET A 111 -17.33 10.71 3.08
CA MET A 111 -18.57 10.39 3.80
C MET A 111 -19.77 11.14 3.23
N VAL A 112 -19.60 12.39 2.80
CA VAL A 112 -20.66 13.14 2.13
C VAL A 112 -21.01 12.50 0.78
N GLU A 113 -20.03 12.04 0.00
CA GLU A 113 -20.29 11.28 -1.23
C GLU A 113 -21.02 9.96 -0.95
N PHE A 114 -20.58 9.20 0.05
CA PHE A 114 -21.27 7.98 0.48
C PHE A 114 -22.73 8.24 0.87
N ASN A 115 -22.99 9.26 1.70
CA ASN A 115 -24.35 9.60 2.11
C ASN A 115 -25.24 10.03 0.93
N LYS A 116 -24.67 10.68 -0.09
CA LYS A 116 -25.41 11.03 -1.31
C LYS A 116 -25.83 9.79 -2.11
N LEU A 117 -25.02 8.73 -2.12
CA LEU A 117 -25.35 7.48 -2.84
C LEU A 117 -26.59 6.80 -2.27
N PHE A 118 -26.79 6.86 -0.94
CA PHE A 118 -27.95 6.24 -0.28
C PHE A 118 -29.07 7.23 0.05
N ALA A 119 -28.93 8.51 -0.34
CA ALA A 119 -29.96 9.52 -0.11
C ALA A 119 -31.20 9.22 -0.94
N GLY A 120 -32.37 9.15 -0.29
CA GLY A 120 -33.65 8.93 -0.97
C GLY A 120 -34.11 7.47 -1.05
N ILE A 121 -33.28 6.50 -0.63
CA ILE A 121 -33.69 5.10 -0.60
C ILE A 121 -34.85 4.91 0.41
N GLY A 122 -35.95 4.33 -0.07
CA GLY A 122 -37.17 4.11 0.70
C GLY A 122 -38.17 5.28 0.69
N ILE A 123 -37.92 6.33 -0.11
CA ILE A 123 -38.85 7.45 -0.32
C ILE A 123 -39.36 7.40 -1.76
N GLU A 124 -40.66 7.18 -1.94
CA GLU A 124 -41.33 7.32 -3.24
C GLU A 124 -41.27 8.81 -3.67
N ASP A 125 -40.96 9.09 -4.95
CA ASP A 125 -40.73 10.43 -5.57
C ASP A 125 -39.33 11.07 -5.50
N VAL A 126 -38.32 10.44 -4.88
CA VAL A 126 -36.93 10.93 -4.98
C VAL A 126 -36.25 10.33 -6.21
N LYS A 127 -35.45 11.13 -6.93
CA LYS A 127 -34.67 10.64 -8.08
C LYS A 127 -33.76 9.48 -7.64
N SER A 128 -33.89 8.35 -8.32
CA SER A 128 -33.05 7.17 -8.14
C SER A 128 -31.57 7.53 -8.15
N THR A 129 -30.83 7.07 -7.15
CA THR A 129 -29.36 7.14 -7.14
C THR A 129 -28.72 5.92 -7.82
N GLY A 130 -29.54 5.03 -8.40
CA GLY A 130 -29.09 3.78 -8.99
C GLY A 130 -28.92 2.64 -7.99
N LEU A 131 -29.37 2.81 -6.75
CA LEU A 131 -29.25 1.83 -5.66
C LEU A 131 -30.61 1.43 -5.05
N ASP A 132 -31.71 1.68 -5.76
CA ASP A 132 -33.07 1.46 -5.27
C ASP A 132 -33.42 -0.01 -5.00
N PHE A 133 -32.58 -0.94 -5.46
CA PHE A 133 -32.68 -2.38 -5.18
C PHE A 133 -32.21 -2.77 -3.76
N PHE A 134 -31.73 -1.81 -2.96
CA PHE A 134 -31.48 -2.01 -1.54
C PHE A 134 -32.67 -1.61 -0.69
N ASP A 135 -32.97 -2.42 0.31
CA ASP A 135 -33.91 -2.08 1.36
C ASP A 135 -33.22 -1.34 2.51
N LEU A 136 -34.01 -0.63 3.32
CA LEU A 136 -33.49 0.14 4.46
C LEU A 136 -32.63 -0.69 5.44
N PRO A 137 -32.98 -1.95 5.75
CA PRO A 137 -32.11 -2.85 6.52
C PRO A 137 -30.75 -3.12 5.85
N SER A 138 -30.71 -3.42 4.55
CA SER A 138 -29.43 -3.64 3.86
C SER A 138 -28.58 -2.38 3.82
N VAL A 139 -29.18 -1.21 3.58
CA VAL A 139 -28.46 0.07 3.62
C VAL A 139 -27.83 0.32 5.00
N LYS A 140 -28.55 -0.02 6.08
CA LYS A 140 -28.00 0.08 7.44
C LYS A 140 -26.81 -0.86 7.65
N SER A 141 -26.91 -2.10 7.20
CA SER A 141 -25.80 -3.07 7.27
C SER A 141 -24.59 -2.63 6.44
N ILE A 142 -24.82 -2.11 5.23
CA ILE A 142 -23.77 -1.55 4.36
C ILE A 142 -23.11 -0.35 5.04
N THR A 143 -23.91 0.55 5.59
CA THR A 143 -23.40 1.72 6.34
C THR A 143 -22.49 1.27 7.48
N GLN A 144 -22.94 0.32 8.30
CA GLN A 144 -22.13 -0.22 9.38
C GLN A 144 -20.82 -0.84 8.88
N TYR A 145 -20.88 -1.63 7.80
CA TYR A 145 -19.70 -2.21 7.18
C TYR A 145 -18.71 -1.13 6.71
N MET A 146 -19.19 -0.09 6.02
CA MET A 146 -18.34 1.01 5.55
C MET A 146 -17.68 1.76 6.71
N TYR A 147 -18.40 1.96 7.82
CA TYR A 147 -17.85 2.55 9.03
C TYR A 147 -16.72 1.71 9.63
N SER A 148 -16.93 0.40 9.81
CA SER A 148 -15.94 -0.48 10.43
C SER A 148 -14.78 -0.85 9.51
N SER A 149 -14.93 -0.75 8.19
CA SER A 149 -13.91 -1.19 7.22
C SER A 149 -13.10 -0.01 6.65
N LEU A 150 -13.75 0.95 5.99
CA LEU A 150 -13.06 2.05 5.31
C LEU A 150 -12.89 3.26 6.22
N PHE A 151 -13.99 3.77 6.80
CA PHE A 151 -13.96 5.06 7.49
C PHE A 151 -13.19 5.02 8.81
N GLN A 152 -13.25 3.91 9.55
CA GLN A 152 -12.44 3.72 10.76
C GLN A 152 -10.94 3.73 10.46
N HIS A 153 -10.53 3.22 9.30
CA HIS A 153 -9.13 3.08 8.88
C HIS A 153 -8.73 4.14 7.83
N TYR A 154 -9.49 5.22 7.69
CA TYR A 154 -9.35 6.16 6.58
C TYR A 154 -7.98 6.82 6.51
N ARG A 155 -7.42 7.23 7.65
CA ARG A 155 -6.08 7.85 7.70
C ARG A 155 -4.99 6.89 7.26
N LEU A 156 -5.15 5.59 7.54
CA LEU A 156 -4.21 4.55 7.12
C LEU A 156 -4.25 4.38 5.60
N PHE A 157 -5.44 4.24 5.01
CA PHE A 157 -5.59 4.18 3.56
C PHE A 157 -5.04 5.44 2.88
N LEU A 158 -5.40 6.62 3.39
CA LEU A 158 -4.90 7.88 2.84
C LEU A 158 -3.37 7.94 2.90
N TYR A 159 -2.77 7.61 4.03
CA TYR A 159 -1.31 7.58 4.18
C TYR A 159 -0.66 6.61 3.20
N MET A 160 -1.16 5.37 3.13
CA MET A 160 -0.65 4.32 2.25
C MET A 160 -0.69 4.72 0.76
N PHE A 161 -1.72 5.42 0.31
CA PHE A 161 -1.84 5.82 -1.10
C PHE A 161 -1.13 7.15 -1.44
N THR A 162 -0.80 7.98 -0.46
CA THR A 162 -0.23 9.32 -0.70
C THR A 162 1.25 9.43 -0.36
N HIS A 163 1.75 8.62 0.57
CA HIS A 163 3.11 8.74 1.06
C HIS A 163 3.99 7.67 0.41
N SER A 164 5.13 8.10 -0.14
CA SER A 164 6.21 7.18 -0.53
C SER A 164 6.82 6.57 0.73
N GLN A 165 6.93 5.25 0.76
CA GLN A 165 7.63 4.56 1.84
C GLN A 165 9.14 4.84 1.75
N ALA A 166 9.80 4.91 2.90
CA ALA A 166 11.25 5.02 2.93
C ALA A 166 11.85 3.72 2.40
N GLU A 167 12.63 3.82 1.32
CA GLU A 167 13.33 2.67 0.75
C GLU A 167 14.51 2.29 1.65
N GLU A 168 14.40 1.16 2.34
CA GLU A 168 15.53 0.57 3.05
C GLU A 168 16.27 -0.39 2.10
N ILE A 169 17.49 -0.03 1.71
CA ILE A 169 18.35 -0.90 0.92
C ILE A 169 18.94 -1.95 1.85
N ILE A 170 18.37 -3.17 1.82
CA ILE A 170 18.92 -4.32 2.54
C ILE A 170 20.05 -4.90 1.69
N GLY A 171 21.30 -4.55 2.01
CA GLY A 171 22.48 -5.21 1.47
C GLY A 171 22.61 -6.62 2.03
N THR A 172 22.79 -7.63 1.17
CA THR A 172 23.15 -8.98 1.59
C THR A 172 24.43 -9.37 0.88
N ASP A 173 25.48 -9.64 1.65
CA ASP A 173 26.74 -10.16 1.10
C ASP A 173 26.52 -11.63 0.71
N LEU A 174 26.62 -11.92 -0.59
CA LEU A 174 26.55 -13.28 -1.11
C LEU A 174 27.98 -13.81 -1.26
N GLU A 175 28.43 -14.62 -0.30
CA GLU A 175 29.65 -15.39 -0.45
C GLU A 175 29.40 -16.59 -1.37
N VAL A 176 29.87 -16.49 -2.61
CA VAL A 176 29.83 -17.60 -3.57
C VAL A 176 31.17 -18.33 -3.52
N GLU A 177 31.17 -19.59 -3.09
CA GLU A 177 32.35 -20.44 -3.25
C GLU A 177 32.62 -20.68 -4.74
N VAL A 178 33.71 -20.12 -5.23
CA VAL A 178 34.19 -20.35 -6.59
C VAL A 178 35.05 -21.62 -6.59
N ALA A 179 34.85 -22.48 -7.58
CA ALA A 179 35.72 -23.64 -7.77
C ALA A 179 37.19 -23.20 -7.82
N LYS A 180 38.04 -23.88 -7.04
CA LYS A 180 39.50 -23.65 -7.05
C LYS A 180 40.01 -23.77 -8.49
N SER A 181 40.92 -22.88 -8.88
CA SER A 181 41.51 -22.90 -10.23
C SER A 181 42.04 -24.28 -10.60
N ALA A 182 41.82 -24.72 -11.84
CA ALA A 182 42.35 -25.99 -12.37
C ALA A 182 43.88 -26.06 -12.39
N SER A 183 44.57 -24.92 -12.18
CA SER A 183 46.02 -24.84 -12.04
C SER A 183 46.52 -25.25 -10.64
N LEU A 184 45.63 -25.37 -9.65
CA LEU A 184 46.01 -25.81 -8.31
C LEU A 184 46.14 -27.34 -8.30
N PRO A 185 47.27 -27.89 -7.81
CA PRO A 185 47.40 -29.33 -7.64
C PRO A 185 46.32 -29.83 -6.67
N HIS A 186 45.62 -30.91 -7.06
CA HIS A 186 44.63 -31.59 -6.24
C HIS A 186 45.12 -33.02 -5.94
N PRO A 187 45.20 -33.43 -4.68
CA PRO A 187 44.82 -32.67 -3.48
C PRO A 187 45.85 -31.58 -3.09
N PRO A 188 45.40 -30.55 -2.33
CA PRO A 188 46.26 -29.57 -1.69
C PRO A 188 47.53 -30.17 -1.08
N PRO A 189 48.69 -29.50 -1.21
CA PRO A 189 49.92 -29.94 -0.57
C PRO A 189 49.72 -30.16 0.94
N LEU A 190 50.28 -31.24 1.48
CA LEU A 190 50.16 -31.68 2.87
C LEU A 190 48.80 -32.29 3.27
N GLU A 191 47.84 -32.41 2.35
CA GLU A 191 46.55 -33.08 2.62
C GLU A 191 46.61 -34.60 2.39
N GLU A 192 47.57 -35.08 1.59
CA GLU A 192 47.94 -36.49 1.51
C GLU A 192 49.13 -36.80 2.44
N GLY A 193 48.93 -37.75 3.37
CA GLY A 193 50.00 -38.26 4.21
C GLY A 193 51.00 -39.06 3.38
N VAL A 194 52.21 -38.52 3.23
CA VAL A 194 53.35 -39.25 2.67
C VAL A 194 53.97 -40.14 3.74
N THR A 195 54.34 -41.37 3.38
CA THR A 195 55.09 -42.25 4.30
C THR A 195 56.47 -41.65 4.59
N GLU A 196 57.00 -41.90 5.80
CA GLU A 196 58.29 -41.38 6.27
C GLU A 196 59.45 -41.70 5.29
N GLU A 197 59.38 -42.89 4.69
CA GLU A 197 60.33 -43.36 3.67
C GLU A 197 60.31 -42.47 2.42
N MET A 198 59.12 -42.10 1.93
CA MET A 198 58.92 -41.28 0.74
C MET A 198 59.36 -39.83 0.98
N HIS A 199 59.06 -39.29 2.17
CA HIS A 199 59.49 -37.95 2.60
C HIS A 199 61.01 -37.83 2.65
N SER A 200 61.69 -38.83 3.23
CA SER A 200 63.14 -38.82 3.40
C SER A 200 63.91 -38.91 2.09
N LEU A 201 63.38 -39.68 1.12
CA LEU A 201 64.03 -39.89 -0.17
C LEU A 201 63.85 -38.72 -1.15
N TYR A 202 62.66 -38.11 -1.19
CA TYR A 202 62.28 -37.22 -2.30
C TYR A 202 61.87 -35.80 -1.89
N ILE A 203 61.61 -35.54 -0.60
CA ILE A 203 61.11 -34.24 -0.11
C ILE A 203 62.15 -33.54 0.78
N ALA A 204 62.78 -34.28 1.68
CA ALA A 204 63.83 -33.76 2.57
C ALA A 204 65.20 -33.61 1.87
N THR A 205 65.34 -34.14 0.66
CA THR A 205 66.53 -33.96 -0.16
C THR A 205 66.46 -32.59 -0.83
N PRO A 206 67.38 -31.65 -0.51
CA PRO A 206 67.38 -30.36 -1.18
C PRO A 206 67.59 -30.57 -2.69
N PRO A 207 66.87 -29.84 -3.57
CA PRO A 207 67.14 -29.90 -4.99
C PRO A 207 68.61 -29.55 -5.25
N PRO A 208 69.27 -30.18 -6.25
CA PRO A 208 70.64 -29.86 -6.58
C PRO A 208 70.76 -28.36 -6.85
N THR A 209 71.63 -27.70 -6.09
CA THR A 209 71.88 -26.25 -6.14
C THR A 209 72.10 -25.79 -7.58
N PRO A 210 71.23 -24.94 -8.15
CA PRO A 210 71.53 -24.26 -9.40
C PRO A 210 72.70 -23.31 -9.20
N THR A 211 73.55 -23.21 -10.22
CA THR A 211 74.66 -22.25 -10.30
C THR A 211 74.10 -20.82 -10.22
N PRO A 212 74.72 -19.88 -9.48
CA PRO A 212 74.11 -18.58 -9.20
C PRO A 212 74.10 -17.67 -10.43
N GLU A 213 72.92 -17.21 -10.84
CA GLU A 213 72.73 -16.02 -11.67
C GLU A 213 72.56 -14.78 -10.76
N PRO A 214 72.99 -13.59 -11.23
CA PRO A 214 73.07 -12.40 -10.38
C PRO A 214 71.69 -11.87 -9.97
N GLU A 215 71.65 -11.41 -8.72
CA GLU A 215 70.51 -10.81 -8.02
C GLU A 215 69.97 -9.57 -8.73
N GLU A 216 68.67 -9.54 -9.00
CA GLU A 216 67.91 -8.29 -9.11
C GLU A 216 67.12 -8.09 -7.80
N GLU A 217 67.47 -7.02 -7.09
CA GLU A 217 66.78 -6.52 -5.90
C GLU A 217 65.35 -6.07 -6.22
N LYS A 218 64.35 -6.57 -5.48
CA LYS A 218 63.17 -5.78 -5.10
C LYS A 218 62.73 -6.10 -3.67
N PRO A 219 62.33 -5.09 -2.88
CA PRO A 219 62.15 -5.25 -1.45
C PRO A 219 60.75 -5.75 -1.07
N ASP A 220 60.74 -6.34 0.13
CA ASP A 220 59.62 -6.87 0.88
C ASP A 220 58.76 -5.76 1.54
N ALA A 221 57.65 -6.23 2.11
CA ALA A 221 56.39 -5.60 2.42
C ALA A 221 56.31 -4.49 3.49
N ALA A 222 55.08 -3.95 3.52
CA ALA A 222 54.29 -3.47 4.66
C ALA A 222 54.30 -1.96 4.96
N GLN A 223 53.12 -1.33 4.82
CA GLN A 223 52.43 -0.76 5.97
C GLN A 223 50.94 -0.49 5.70
N GLU A 224 50.15 -1.01 6.62
CA GLU A 224 48.71 -0.83 6.81
C GLU A 224 48.37 0.63 7.09
N LEU A 225 47.25 1.12 6.54
CA LEU A 225 46.42 2.17 7.15
C LEU A 225 44.96 1.90 6.72
N GLU A 226 44.23 1.21 7.60
CA GLU A 226 42.77 1.20 7.61
C GLU A 226 42.29 2.50 8.26
N ASP A 227 41.65 3.38 7.48
CA ASP A 227 40.75 4.40 8.00
C ASP A 227 39.33 4.01 7.57
N GLN A 228 38.73 3.10 8.34
CA GLN A 228 37.27 2.92 8.36
C GLN A 228 36.76 3.52 9.66
N VAL A 229 36.31 4.77 9.59
CA VAL A 229 35.53 5.41 10.66
C VAL A 229 34.19 4.68 10.73
N SER A 230 34.11 3.69 11.61
CA SER A 230 32.88 2.98 11.91
C SER A 230 31.84 3.97 12.46
N GLN A 231 30.67 4.03 11.83
CA GLN A 231 29.52 4.84 12.29
C GLN A 231 29.03 4.45 13.70
N SER A 232 29.52 3.33 14.25
CA SER A 232 29.25 2.93 15.63
C SER A 232 29.76 3.92 16.67
N ASP A 233 30.78 4.73 16.34
CA ASP A 233 31.39 5.67 17.30
C ASP A 233 30.74 7.05 17.37
N LEU A 234 29.80 7.36 16.46
CA LEU A 234 29.05 8.62 16.52
C LEU A 234 27.94 8.57 17.58
N PHE A 235 27.34 7.40 17.79
CA PHE A 235 26.26 7.19 18.74
C PHE A 235 26.73 6.78 20.13
N SER A 236 27.97 6.28 20.27
CA SER A 236 28.58 5.95 21.56
C SER A 236 28.91 7.20 22.39
N GLN A 237 29.03 8.37 21.74
CA GLN A 237 29.30 9.66 22.37
C GLN A 237 28.03 10.41 22.80
N LEU A 238 26.83 9.92 22.41
CA LEU A 238 25.58 10.60 22.71
C LEU A 238 25.09 10.23 24.11
N THR A 239 25.02 11.21 25.00
CA THR A 239 24.51 10.98 26.37
C THR A 239 22.99 11.13 26.40
N ALA A 240 22.35 10.51 27.40
CA ALA A 240 20.90 10.64 27.61
C ALA A 240 20.45 12.10 27.85
N ASN A 241 21.37 12.97 28.28
CA ASN A 241 21.10 14.40 28.47
C ASN A 241 21.02 15.14 27.13
N ASP A 242 21.87 14.78 26.17
CA ASP A 242 21.89 15.42 24.84
C ASP A 242 20.59 15.13 24.08
N VAL A 243 20.11 13.88 24.14
CA VAL A 243 18.81 13.49 23.57
C VAL A 243 17.67 14.25 24.23
N ARG A 244 17.73 14.43 25.56
CA ARG A 244 16.71 15.17 26.31
C ARG A 244 16.67 16.64 25.91
N GLU A 245 17.82 17.29 25.76
CA GLU A 245 17.91 18.70 25.38
C GLU A 245 17.34 18.95 23.97
N VAL A 246 17.66 18.07 23.02
CA VAL A 246 17.11 18.14 21.65
C VAL A 246 15.59 17.97 21.69
N ILE A 247 15.06 16.99 22.43
CA ILE A 247 13.62 16.79 22.57
C ILE A 247 12.95 18.00 23.22
N GLU A 248 13.53 18.57 24.28
CA GLU A 248 13.00 19.76 24.94
C GLU A 248 13.01 20.99 24.01
N SER A 249 14.04 21.14 23.18
CA SER A 249 14.12 22.20 22.16
C SER A 249 13.03 22.04 21.10
N VAL A 250 12.91 20.86 20.49
CA VAL A 250 11.91 20.58 19.43
C VAL A 250 10.49 20.72 19.99
N THR A 251 10.25 20.20 21.20
CA THR A 251 8.92 20.29 21.84
C THR A 251 8.57 21.74 22.14
N ARG A 252 9.51 22.56 22.60
CA ARG A 252 9.29 23.99 22.86
C ARG A 252 8.97 24.76 21.58
N GLU A 253 9.64 24.44 20.48
CA GLU A 253 9.41 25.08 19.19
C GLU A 253 8.04 24.70 18.59
N MET A 254 7.70 23.41 18.58
CA MET A 254 6.41 22.93 18.08
C MET A 254 5.24 23.40 18.96
N LEU A 255 5.38 23.35 20.28
CA LEU A 255 4.32 23.78 21.19
C LEU A 255 4.17 25.31 21.20
N GLY A 256 5.27 26.06 21.10
CA GLY A 256 5.27 27.52 21.03
C GLY A 256 4.63 28.05 19.75
N SER A 257 4.94 27.42 18.60
CA SER A 257 4.30 27.77 17.32
C SER A 257 2.80 27.45 17.33
N LEU A 258 2.40 26.29 17.87
CA LEU A 258 0.99 25.93 18.02
C LEU A 258 0.23 26.88 18.96
N GLN A 259 0.83 27.26 20.09
CA GLN A 259 0.23 28.22 21.03
C GLN A 259 0.01 29.59 20.38
N THR A 260 0.96 30.03 19.55
CA THR A 260 0.86 31.28 18.79
C THR A 260 -0.25 31.20 17.74
N GLU A 261 -0.34 30.10 17.00
CA GLU A 261 -1.38 29.88 15.99
C GLU A 261 -2.79 29.86 16.60
N ILE A 262 -2.96 29.17 17.74
CA ILE A 262 -4.23 29.15 18.48
C ILE A 262 -4.59 30.57 18.97
N GLY A 263 -3.61 31.31 19.50
CA GLY A 263 -3.81 32.69 19.94
C GLY A 263 -4.29 33.60 18.81
N MET A 264 -3.66 33.51 17.63
CA MET A 264 -4.07 34.27 16.44
C MET A 264 -5.49 33.90 15.98
N LYS A 265 -5.81 32.60 15.89
CA LYS A 265 -7.15 32.14 15.52
C LYS A 265 -8.22 32.62 16.49
N LEU A 266 -7.91 32.69 17.79
CA LEU A 266 -8.83 33.20 18.80
C LEU A 266 -9.10 34.70 18.61
N GLN A 267 -8.04 35.49 18.38
CA GLN A 267 -8.15 36.93 18.13
C GLN A 267 -8.94 37.23 16.84
N ASP A 268 -8.72 36.47 15.77
CA ASP A 268 -9.49 36.61 14.52
C ASP A 268 -10.97 36.33 14.74
N LYS A 269 -11.30 35.28 15.52
CA LYS A 269 -12.69 34.96 15.87
C LYS A 269 -13.32 36.05 16.72
N GLU A 270 -12.60 36.58 17.70
CA GLU A 270 -13.05 37.70 18.53
C GLU A 270 -13.33 38.94 17.68
N ALA A 271 -12.42 39.32 16.78
CA ALA A 271 -12.59 40.44 15.87
C ALA A 271 -13.80 40.27 14.95
N GLN A 272 -14.03 39.06 14.40
CA GLN A 272 -15.20 38.75 13.59
C GLN A 272 -16.52 38.89 14.37
N ILE A 273 -16.53 38.44 15.64
CA ILE A 273 -17.71 38.55 16.50
C ILE A 273 -17.98 40.03 16.83
N ILE A 274 -16.96 40.80 17.19
CA ILE A 274 -17.08 42.25 17.46
C ILE A 274 -17.60 42.98 16.22
N GLN A 275 -17.10 42.67 15.02
CA GLN A 275 -17.60 43.26 13.78
C GLN A 275 -19.09 42.94 13.55
N ARG A 276 -19.52 41.70 13.82
CA ARG A 276 -20.94 41.32 13.73
C ARG A 276 -21.80 42.08 14.74
N ILE A 277 -21.33 42.22 15.98
CA ILE A 277 -22.01 43.00 17.02
C ILE A 277 -22.16 44.46 16.59
N ASN A 278 -21.09 45.10 16.11
CA ASN A 278 -21.12 46.48 15.63
C ASN A 278 -22.06 46.66 14.43
N LYS A 279 -22.11 45.68 13.52
CA LYS A 279 -23.05 45.70 12.39
C LYS A 279 -24.50 45.65 12.85
N ILE A 280 -24.81 44.84 13.87
CA ILE A 280 -26.16 44.78 14.44
C ILE A 280 -26.51 46.09 15.17
N HIS A 281 -25.57 46.64 15.94
CA HIS A 281 -25.78 47.91 16.66
C HIS A 281 -26.05 49.09 15.71
N ARG A 282 -25.35 49.15 14.57
CA ARG A 282 -25.59 50.17 13.52
C ARG A 282 -26.90 50.03 12.75
N VAL A 283 -27.56 48.88 12.81
CA VAL A 283 -28.87 48.65 12.16
C VAL A 283 -30.03 48.94 13.13
N ALA A 284 -29.73 49.08 14.42
CA ALA A 284 -30.70 49.36 15.48
C ALA A 284 -30.85 50.86 15.82
N GLU A 285 -30.03 51.73 15.22
CA GLU A 285 -30.21 53.19 15.16
C GLU A 285 -30.88 53.60 13.83
#